data_AF-A0A6A8GLX2-F1
#
_entry.id   AF-A0A6A8GLX2-F1
#
_cell.length_a   1.000
_cell.length_b   1.000
_cell.length_c   1.000
_cell.angle_alpha   90.00
_cell.angle_beta   90.00
_cell.angle_gamma   90.00
#
_symmetry.space_group_name_H-M   'P 1'
#
loop_
_entity.id
_entity.type
_entity.pdbx_description
1 polymer ?
#
loop_
_entity_poly.entity_id
_entity_poly.type
_entity_poly.pdbx_seq_one_letter_code
_entity_poly.pdbx_strand_id
1 'polypeptide(L)'
;MSDPLDATLTVTPLADGVSLTLILTVENVGQDSFDLSFPDGQRAEFVAVDEEESEVWRWSNGRAFSMALGSETLVPGESVGYEAEWSSPPPGEYEVTGSLAASNADASATMTVVVPKTE
;
A
#
# COMPACT_ATOMS: atom_id res chain seq x y z
N MET A 1 12.42 -17.80 8.46
CA MET A 1 13.14 -16.55 8.75
C MET A 1 12.11 -15.47 8.50
N SER A 2 11.81 -14.63 9.48
CA SER A 2 10.94 -13.48 9.22
C SER A 2 11.72 -12.51 8.33
N ASP A 3 11.07 -11.99 7.29
CA ASP A 3 11.63 -10.93 6.47
C ASP A 3 12.01 -9.74 7.37
N PRO A 4 13.15 -9.07 7.12
CA PRO A 4 13.62 -7.95 7.94
C PRO A 4 12.85 -6.65 7.66
N LEU A 5 11.66 -6.75 7.09
CA LEU A 5 10.84 -5.63 6.66
C LEU A 5 9.65 -5.48 7.59
N ASP A 6 9.48 -4.29 8.14
CA ASP A 6 8.26 -3.88 8.82
C ASP A 6 7.45 -3.00 7.88
N ALA A 7 6.12 -3.09 7.97
CA ALA A 7 5.22 -2.31 7.14
C ALA A 7 4.19 -1.59 8.00
N THR A 8 3.94 -0.34 7.66
CA THR A 8 2.86 0.47 8.25
C THR A 8 2.02 1.09 7.15
N LEU A 9 0.72 1.21 7.40
CA LEU A 9 -0.22 1.83 6.47
C LEU A 9 -0.85 3.05 7.13
N THR A 10 -0.82 4.17 6.42
CA THR A 10 -1.54 5.38 6.80
C THR A 10 -2.61 5.69 5.76
N VAL A 11 -3.84 5.91 6.19
CA VAL A 11 -4.95 6.36 5.35
C VAL A 11 -5.45 7.70 5.87
N THR A 12 -5.41 8.73 5.02
CA THR A 12 -5.81 10.10 5.40
C THR A 12 -6.66 10.74 4.32
N PRO A 13 -7.68 11.56 4.67
CA PRO A 13 -8.43 12.32 3.69
C PRO A 13 -7.57 13.42 3.06
N LEU A 14 -7.68 13.59 1.74
CA LEU A 14 -7.10 14.73 1.04
C LEU A 14 -7.83 16.03 1.40
N ALA A 15 -7.18 17.16 1.12
CA ALA A 15 -7.75 18.49 1.29
C ALA A 15 -9.00 18.74 0.43
N ASP A 16 -9.26 17.91 -0.58
CA ASP A 16 -10.48 17.97 -1.40
C ASP A 16 -11.73 17.44 -0.65
N GLY A 17 -11.54 16.75 0.48
CA GLY A 17 -12.59 16.18 1.30
C GLY A 17 -13.33 14.99 0.68
N VAL A 18 -12.91 14.53 -0.49
CA VAL A 18 -13.57 13.44 -1.24
C VAL A 18 -12.62 12.32 -1.63
N SER A 19 -11.31 12.50 -1.48
CA SER A 19 -10.31 11.49 -1.81
C SER A 19 -9.57 11.04 -0.56
N LEU A 20 -9.09 9.80 -0.54
CA LEU A 20 -8.19 9.28 0.49
C LEU A 20 -6.78 9.09 -0.09
N THR A 21 -5.77 9.54 0.65
CA THR A 21 -4.35 9.22 0.41
C THR A 21 -4.01 8.03 1.28
N LEU A 22 -3.44 7.01 0.65
CA LEU A 22 -2.96 5.80 1.27
C LEU A 22 -1.45 5.76 1.12
N ILE A 23 -0.72 5.54 2.21
CA ILE A 23 0.74 5.49 2.21
C ILE A 23 1.16 4.19 2.91
N LEU A 24 1.70 3.26 2.14
CA LEU A 24 2.40 2.09 2.66
C LEU A 24 3.85 2.48 2.90
N THR A 25 4.29 2.49 4.16
CA THR A 25 5.69 2.68 4.52
C THR A 25 6.31 1.33 4.84
N VAL A 26 7.36 0.97 4.10
CA VAL A 26 8.14 -0.25 4.32
C VAL A 26 9.50 0.15 4.87
N GLU A 27 9.90 -0.40 6.01
CA GLU A 27 11.16 -0.13 6.70
C GLU A 27 12.00 -1.40 6.81
N ASN A 28 13.29 -1.30 6.50
CA ASN A 28 14.24 -2.36 6.83
C ASN A 28 14.66 -2.26 8.30
N VAL A 29 14.06 -3.08 9.16
CA VAL A 29 14.38 -3.18 10.60
C VAL A 29 15.50 -4.20 10.89
N GLY A 30 16.08 -4.80 9.84
CA GLY A 30 17.20 -5.73 9.93
C GLY A 30 18.55 -5.04 10.15
N GLN A 31 19.61 -5.86 10.20
CA GLN A 31 20.99 -5.38 10.39
C GLN A 31 21.78 -5.28 9.08
N ASP A 32 21.26 -5.84 7.99
CA ASP A 32 21.88 -5.85 6.66
C ASP A 32 21.00 -5.12 5.65
N SER A 33 21.59 -4.61 4.57
CA SER A 33 20.83 -4.04 3.45
C SER A 33 19.94 -5.11 2.80
N PHE A 34 18.74 -4.71 2.41
CA PHE A 34 17.78 -5.58 1.72
C PHE A 34 17.45 -5.03 0.33
N ASP A 35 17.66 -5.85 -0.70
CA ASP A 35 17.34 -5.50 -2.08
C ASP A 35 15.95 -5.99 -2.46
N LEU A 36 14.99 -5.07 -2.60
CA LEU A 36 13.66 -5.35 -3.13
C LEU A 36 13.75 -5.61 -4.63
N SER A 37 13.12 -6.67 -5.10
CA SER A 37 13.06 -7.06 -6.51
C SER A 37 11.62 -7.04 -7.01
N PHE A 38 11.36 -6.25 -8.06
CA PHE A 38 10.03 -6.06 -8.61
C PHE A 38 9.93 -6.67 -10.02
N PRO A 39 8.88 -7.46 -10.30
CA PRO A 39 8.70 -8.11 -11.60
C PRO A 39 8.28 -7.15 -12.72
N ASP A 40 7.78 -5.96 -12.37
CA ASP A 40 7.36 -4.92 -13.31
C ASP A 40 7.40 -3.52 -12.65
N GLY A 41 6.71 -2.55 -13.25
CA GLY A 41 6.64 -1.17 -12.76
C GLY A 41 5.81 -0.98 -11.49
N GLN A 42 5.04 -1.97 -11.05
CA GLN A 42 4.29 -1.94 -9.80
C GLN A 42 5.24 -2.05 -8.59
N ARG A 43 5.05 -1.14 -7.62
CA ARG A 43 5.83 -1.13 -6.37
C ARG A 43 5.03 -1.60 -5.16
N ALA A 44 3.75 -1.23 -5.12
CA ALA A 44 2.82 -1.67 -4.11
C ALA A 44 1.45 -1.96 -4.74
N GLU A 45 0.60 -2.66 -3.99
CA GLU A 45 -0.82 -2.84 -4.24
C GLU A 45 -1.59 -2.31 -3.04
N PHE A 46 -2.78 -1.78 -3.29
CA PHE A 46 -3.71 -1.39 -2.24
C PHE A 46 -5.08 -1.96 -2.57
N VAL A 47 -5.70 -2.60 -1.58
CA VAL A 47 -7.03 -3.19 -1.71
C VAL A 47 -7.87 -2.71 -0.55
N ALA A 48 -9.11 -2.30 -0.84
CA ALA A 48 -10.11 -1.99 0.16
C ALA A 48 -11.24 -3.02 0.08
N VAL A 49 -11.61 -3.57 1.23
CA VAL A 49 -12.78 -4.43 1.39
C VAL A 49 -13.78 -3.77 2.33
N ASP A 50 -15.07 -4.04 2.13
CA ASP A 50 -16.14 -3.63 3.05
C ASP A 50 -16.29 -4.59 4.24
N GLU A 51 -17.25 -4.32 5.12
CA GLU A 51 -17.57 -5.14 6.29
C GLU A 51 -18.01 -6.58 5.94
N GLU A 52 -18.41 -6.84 4.69
CA GLU A 52 -18.75 -8.18 4.18
C GLU A 52 -17.54 -8.86 3.50
N GLU A 53 -16.33 -8.34 3.72
CA GLU A 53 -15.07 -8.81 3.12
C GLU A 53 -15.09 -8.75 1.57
N SER A 54 -15.96 -7.92 0.99
CA SER A 54 -16.06 -7.78 -0.46
C SER A 54 -15.11 -6.69 -0.96
N GLU A 55 -14.29 -7.00 -1.97
CA GLU A 55 -13.40 -6.02 -2.61
C GLU A 55 -14.22 -4.93 -3.30
N VAL A 56 -14.13 -3.71 -2.77
CA VAL A 56 -14.80 -2.52 -3.33
C VAL A 56 -13.85 -1.70 -4.19
N TRP A 57 -12.54 -1.82 -3.94
CA TRP A 57 -11.53 -1.07 -4.67
C TRP A 57 -10.17 -1.77 -4.65
N ARG A 58 -9.45 -1.65 -5.77
CA ARG A 58 -8.09 -2.12 -5.94
C ARG A 58 -7.32 -1.11 -6.75
N TRP A 59 -6.16 -0.71 -6.25
CA TRP A 59 -5.35 0.36 -6.84
C TRP A 59 -4.86 0.01 -8.24
N SER A 60 -4.39 -1.21 -8.46
CA SER A 60 -3.92 -1.67 -9.77
C SER A 60 -5.02 -1.75 -10.83
N ASN A 61 -6.30 -1.74 -10.46
CA ASN A 61 -7.40 -1.88 -11.41
C ASN A 61 -7.44 -0.70 -12.39
N GLY A 62 -7.37 -1.01 -13.69
CA GLY A 62 -7.32 -0.01 -14.76
C GLY A 62 -5.97 0.69 -14.93
N ARG A 63 -4.92 0.30 -14.18
CA ARG A 63 -3.56 0.82 -14.35
C ARG A 63 -2.74 -0.10 -15.24
N ALA A 64 -1.88 0.49 -16.06
CA ALA A 64 -0.90 -0.24 -16.86
C ALA A 64 0.49 -0.04 -16.26
N PHE A 65 1.20 -1.15 -16.04
CA PHE A 65 2.58 -1.14 -15.55
C PHE A 65 3.54 -1.50 -16.68
N SER A 66 4.73 -0.90 -16.67
CA SER A 66 5.79 -1.29 -17.60
C SER A 66 6.31 -2.68 -17.25
N MET A 67 6.58 -3.53 -18.24
CA MET A 67 7.22 -4.85 -18.03
C MET A 67 8.73 -4.77 -17.72
N ALA A 68 9.20 -3.65 -17.15
CA ALA A 68 10.59 -3.44 -16.79
C ALA A 68 10.81 -3.88 -15.34
N LEU A 69 11.73 -4.82 -15.14
CA LEU A 69 12.17 -5.23 -13.80
C LEU A 69 12.73 -4.02 -13.05
N GLY A 70 12.40 -3.92 -11.77
CA GLY A 70 12.90 -2.88 -10.89
C GLY A 70 13.60 -3.46 -9.68
N SER A 71 14.53 -2.69 -9.11
CA SER A 71 15.14 -3.01 -7.82
C SER A 71 15.29 -1.76 -6.98
N GLU A 72 15.11 -1.90 -5.67
CA GLU A 72 15.30 -0.82 -4.70
C GLU A 72 16.02 -1.38 -3.47
N THR A 73 17.12 -0.75 -3.07
CA THR A 73 17.89 -1.19 -1.91
C THR A 73 17.47 -0.36 -0.70
N LEU A 74 17.08 -1.04 0.39
CA LEU A 74 16.87 -0.43 1.69
C LEU A 74 18.02 -0.78 2.62
N VAL A 75 18.80 0.22 3.06
CA VAL A 75 19.82 0.01 4.10
C VAL A 75 19.18 -0.18 5.48
N PRO A 76 19.90 -0.67 6.50
CA PRO A 76 19.35 -0.80 7.86
C PRO A 76 18.78 0.52 8.39
N GLY A 77 17.51 0.50 8.81
CA GLY A 77 16.75 1.66 9.29
C GLY A 77 16.23 2.59 8.20
N GLU A 78 16.45 2.28 6.92
CA GLU A 78 15.85 3.02 5.81
C GLU A 78 14.39 2.60 5.60
N SER A 79 13.55 3.58 5.27
CA SER A 79 12.17 3.37 4.90
C SER A 79 11.83 4.04 3.58
N VAL A 80 10.90 3.43 2.86
CA VAL A 80 10.32 3.94 1.62
C VAL A 80 8.81 4.00 1.75
N GLY A 81 8.20 5.08 1.25
CA GLY A 81 6.76 5.25 1.18
C GLY A 81 6.24 5.05 -0.24
N TYR A 82 5.24 4.21 -0.41
CA TYR A 82 4.48 4.06 -1.65
C TYR A 82 3.09 4.64 -1.47
N GLU A 83 2.68 5.47 -2.41
CA GLU A 83 1.44 6.26 -2.30
C GLU A 83 0.38 5.80 -3.30
N ALA A 84 -0.87 5.83 -2.84
CA ALA A 84 -2.06 5.58 -3.62
C ALA A 84 -3.14 6.62 -3.30
N GLU A 85 -3.94 6.94 -4.30
CA GLU A 85 -5.13 7.77 -4.14
C GLU A 85 -6.36 6.91 -4.44
N TRP A 86 -7.30 6.91 -3.49
CA TRP A 86 -8.64 6.39 -3.67
C TRP A 86 -9.61 7.57 -3.75
N SER A 87 -9.97 7.93 -4.98
CA SER A 87 -10.82 9.09 -5.24
C SER A 87 -12.31 8.73 -5.05
N SER A 88 -13.03 9.55 -4.27
CA SER A 88 -14.48 9.41 -4.04
C SER A 88 -14.96 8.02 -3.59
N PRO A 89 -14.37 7.43 -2.52
CA PRO A 89 -14.91 6.21 -1.94
C PRO A 89 -16.36 6.44 -1.48
N PRO A 90 -17.26 5.46 -1.65
CA PRO A 90 -18.59 5.55 -1.07
C PRO A 90 -18.52 5.67 0.46
N PRO A 91 -19.53 6.27 1.11
CA PRO A 91 -19.60 6.26 2.56
C PRO A 91 -19.74 4.84 3.10
N GLY A 92 -18.95 4.50 4.11
CA GLY A 92 -18.88 3.16 4.68
C GLY A 92 -17.66 2.97 5.57
N GLU A 93 -17.58 1.81 6.20
CA GLU A 93 -16.38 1.33 6.87
C GLU A 93 -15.64 0.38 5.92
N TYR A 94 -14.33 0.55 5.82
CA TYR A 94 -13.49 -0.26 4.94
C TYR A 94 -12.25 -0.72 5.69
N GLU A 95 -11.87 -1.98 5.47
CA GLU A 95 -10.55 -2.46 5.79
C GLU A 95 -9.66 -2.28 4.56
N VAL A 96 -8.61 -1.47 4.71
CA VAL A 96 -7.67 -1.21 3.64
C VAL A 96 -6.35 -1.91 3.92
N THR A 97 -5.87 -2.68 2.96
CA THR A 97 -4.58 -3.36 3.01
C THR A 97 -3.66 -2.81 1.94
N GLY A 98 -2.47 -2.38 2.35
CA GLY A 98 -1.36 -2.06 1.46
C GLY A 98 -0.34 -3.21 1.50
N SER A 99 0.12 -3.67 0.35
CA SER A 99 1.13 -4.72 0.22
C SER A 99 2.24 -4.35 -0.75
N LEU A 100 3.46 -4.75 -0.41
CA LEU A 100 4.62 -4.61 -1.27
C LEU A 100 4.51 -5.57 -2.46
N ALA A 101 4.79 -5.09 -3.67
CA ALA A 101 4.74 -5.91 -4.89
C ALA A 101 6.07 -6.61 -5.23
N ALA A 102 7.03 -6.57 -4.30
CA ALA A 102 8.31 -7.24 -4.47
C ALA A 102 8.12 -8.76 -4.50
N SER A 103 8.85 -9.45 -5.38
CA SER A 103 8.74 -10.91 -5.52
C SER A 103 9.58 -11.70 -4.51
N ASN A 104 10.43 -11.02 -3.74
CA ASN A 104 11.41 -11.61 -2.83
C ASN A 104 11.21 -11.22 -1.37
N ALA A 105 10.09 -10.57 -1.05
CA ALA A 105 9.73 -10.14 0.30
C ALA A 105 8.22 -9.97 0.41
N ASP A 106 7.68 -10.32 1.57
CA ASP A 106 6.27 -10.13 1.91
C ASP A 106 6.17 -9.07 3.02
N ALA A 107 5.76 -7.85 2.66
CA ALA A 107 5.53 -6.76 3.61
C ALA A 107 4.14 -6.15 3.33
N SER A 108 3.28 -6.14 4.33
CA SER A 108 1.94 -5.59 4.22
C SER A 108 1.45 -5.03 5.54
N ALA A 109 0.53 -4.08 5.45
CA ALA A 109 -0.12 -3.48 6.60
C ALA A 109 -1.58 -3.19 6.29
N THR A 110 -2.41 -3.27 7.32
CA THR A 110 -3.86 -3.11 7.22
C THR A 110 -4.33 -2.02 8.17
N MET A 111 -5.28 -1.21 7.72
CA MET A 111 -5.88 -0.12 8.48
C MET A 111 -7.36 0.00 8.16
N THR A 112 -8.20 0.07 9.19
CA THR A 112 -9.62 0.40 9.06
C THR A 112 -9.79 1.89 8.88
N VAL A 113 -10.62 2.28 7.91
CA VAL A 113 -11.01 3.67 7.65
C VAL A 113 -12.52 3.79 7.56
N VAL A 114 -13.07 4.86 8.15
CA VAL A 114 -14.48 5.20 8.05
C VAL A 114 -14.63 6.41 7.14
N VAL A 115 -15.35 6.23 6.04
CA VAL A 115 -15.75 7.32 5.14
C VAL A 115 -17.11 7.83 5.58
N PRO A 116 -17.20 9.07 6.11
CA PRO A 116 -18.46 9.60 6.60
C PRO A 116 -19.46 9.81 5.46
N LYS A 117 -20.75 9.73 5.77
CA LYS A 117 -21.80 10.14 4.83
C LYS A 117 -21.72 11.66 4.65
N THR A 118 -21.56 12.10 3.42
CA THR A 118 -21.76 13.51 3.08
C THR A 118 -23.25 13.81 3.18
N GLU A 119 -23.64 14.69 4.12
CA GLU A 119 -25.02 15.15 4.33
C GLU A 119 -25.55 16.03 3.19
#